data_AF-A0A840BKX1-F1
#
_entry.id   AF-A0A840BKX1-F1
#
_cell.length_a   1.000
_cell.length_b   1.000
_cell.length_c   1.000
_cell.angle_alpha   90.00
_cell.angle_beta   90.00
_cell.angle_gamma   90.00
#
_symmetry.space_group_name_H-M   'P 1'
#
loop_
_entity.id
_entity.type
_entity.pdbx_description
1 polymer ?
#
loop_
_entity_poly.entity_id
_entity_poly.type
_entity_poly.pdbx_seq_one_letter_code
_entity_poly.pdbx_strand_id
1 'polypeptide(L)'
;MKSRNPSRTARFNNPFQGKPKPVELTGFCMLDPEVIWRLLGAPFSRMFSDQGASHLYKRLQRMSQGKQAFDPMLIRELHDWFGLPDGLREQFEEAMRGGDGHAVELARTGPWHQTLLAWDYPNPLSPPHAFLVIAERASRVAEFVAMKRSVSDTADYLAQDELWAHVLWPEALERLRDTRSFEEVNVLRYAFALEAHFAFLMACEWNAMSGSSGEFRSALADVIPTRKALGRNPTSLFYDWLCETVGASSMNEILDAANLGDDSPDISTLKRWSAGTKSPTDKLLKRLTAALLNEDQAEGLKARRAAARHLNLLGTLGCELLEHAQSYPHGFGCFEDWAESRYAFWLEFHRRAARDKRYQYSERA
;
A
#
# COMPACT_ATOMS: atom_id res chain seq x y z
N MET A 1 -26.39 21.15 9.57
CA MET A 1 -25.46 22.00 8.80
C MET A 1 -25.47 21.56 7.34
N LYS A 2 -26.11 22.33 6.44
CA LYS A 2 -25.99 22.15 4.99
C LYS A 2 -24.96 23.14 4.48
N SER A 3 -23.85 22.66 3.93
CA SER A 3 -23.02 23.30 2.90
C SER A 3 -21.66 22.60 2.84
N ARG A 4 -21.49 21.66 1.90
CA ARG A 4 -20.21 21.52 1.20
C ARG A 4 -20.53 21.21 -0.25
N ASN A 5 -20.17 22.15 -1.11
CA ASN A 5 -20.21 22.01 -2.55
C ASN A 5 -19.34 20.78 -2.91
N PRO A 6 -19.89 19.71 -3.51
CA PRO A 6 -19.11 18.52 -3.89
C PRO A 6 -18.09 18.80 -5.02
N SER A 7 -17.95 20.05 -5.46
CA SER A 7 -17.14 20.46 -6.61
C SER A 7 -15.68 20.81 -6.28
N ARG A 8 -15.19 20.56 -5.05
CA ARG A 8 -13.83 20.99 -4.61
C ARG A 8 -12.92 19.88 -4.07
N THR A 9 -13.39 18.63 -4.02
CA THR A 9 -12.58 17.50 -3.57
C THR A 9 -11.85 16.85 -4.74
N ALA A 10 -10.64 16.35 -4.49
CA ALA A 10 -9.87 15.59 -5.45
C ALA A 10 -10.67 14.39 -5.98
N ARG A 11 -10.60 14.17 -7.29
CA ARG A 11 -11.18 13.00 -7.95
C ARG A 11 -10.11 11.94 -8.10
N PHE A 12 -10.35 10.76 -7.55
CA PHE A 12 -9.45 9.62 -7.65
C PHE A 12 -9.99 8.67 -8.71
N ASN A 13 -9.10 8.23 -9.61
CA ASN A 13 -9.44 7.27 -10.65
C ASN A 13 -8.91 5.91 -10.26
N ASN A 14 -9.67 4.84 -10.58
CA ASN A 14 -9.21 3.47 -10.38
C ASN A 14 -7.78 3.29 -10.96
N PRO A 15 -6.79 2.95 -10.12
CA PRO A 15 -5.41 2.84 -10.58
C PRO A 15 -5.13 1.54 -11.33
N PHE A 16 -6.09 0.61 -11.37
CA PHE A 16 -5.97 -0.67 -12.06
C PHE A 16 -6.59 -0.63 -13.46
N GLN A 17 -6.06 -1.44 -14.37
CA GLN A 17 -6.64 -1.60 -15.70
C GLN A 17 -7.92 -2.45 -15.64
N GLY A 18 -8.92 -2.06 -16.43
CA GLY A 18 -10.19 -2.79 -16.57
C GLY A 18 -11.28 -2.31 -15.62
N LYS A 19 -12.32 -3.14 -15.45
CA LYS A 19 -13.44 -2.84 -14.57
C LYS A 19 -12.97 -2.79 -13.11
N PRO A 20 -13.39 -1.79 -12.31
CA PRO A 20 -13.11 -1.75 -10.88
C PRO A 20 -13.56 -3.05 -10.20
N LYS A 21 -12.71 -3.56 -9.31
CA LYS A 21 -12.99 -4.72 -8.46
C LYS A 21 -12.68 -4.32 -7.01
N PRO A 22 -13.42 -4.87 -6.03
CA PRO A 22 -13.07 -4.68 -4.63
C PRO A 22 -11.61 -5.02 -4.38
N VAL A 23 -10.95 -4.19 -3.58
CA VAL A 23 -9.57 -4.44 -3.20
C VAL A 23 -9.54 -5.57 -2.17
N GLU A 24 -8.63 -6.51 -2.37
CA GLU A 24 -8.47 -7.66 -1.48
C GLU A 24 -7.69 -7.26 -0.22
N LEU A 25 -8.17 -7.76 0.92
CA LEU A 25 -7.55 -7.57 2.23
C LEU A 25 -7.02 -8.91 2.75
N THR A 26 -5.89 -8.86 3.45
CA THR A 26 -5.33 -9.93 4.27
C THR A 26 -5.45 -9.59 5.75
N GLY A 27 -5.78 -10.60 6.56
CA GLY A 27 -6.12 -10.39 7.97
C GLY A 27 -7.36 -9.51 8.13
N PHE A 28 -7.44 -8.83 9.27
CA PHE A 28 -8.55 -7.95 9.56
C PHE A 28 -8.58 -6.73 8.64
N CYS A 29 -7.45 -6.13 8.27
CA CYS A 29 -7.47 -4.85 7.56
C CYS A 29 -6.19 -4.45 6.80
N MET A 30 -5.34 -5.40 6.40
CA MET A 30 -4.19 -5.05 5.55
C MET A 30 -4.54 -5.25 4.08
N LEU A 31 -4.15 -4.36 3.17
CA LEU A 31 -4.23 -4.65 1.73
C LEU A 31 -3.38 -5.88 1.41
N ASP A 32 -3.88 -6.77 0.55
CA ASP A 32 -3.09 -7.91 0.06
C ASP A 32 -1.84 -7.41 -0.70
N PRO A 33 -0.65 -8.02 -0.52
CA PRO A 33 0.57 -7.60 -1.22
C PRO A 33 0.41 -7.58 -2.74
N GLU A 34 -0.36 -8.49 -3.34
CA GLU A 34 -0.59 -8.52 -4.79
C GLU A 34 -1.25 -7.21 -5.27
N VAL A 35 -2.08 -6.56 -4.46
CA VAL A 35 -2.69 -5.26 -4.78
C VAL A 35 -1.61 -4.22 -5.03
N ILE A 36 -0.62 -4.14 -4.14
CA ILE A 36 0.48 -3.17 -4.22
C ILE A 36 1.44 -3.55 -5.34
N TRP A 37 1.80 -4.82 -5.50
CA TRP A 37 2.68 -5.27 -6.58
C TRP A 37 2.07 -5.06 -7.97
N ARG A 38 0.77 -5.33 -8.13
CA ARG A 38 0.01 -5.00 -9.34
C ARG A 38 -0.01 -3.49 -9.57
N LEU A 39 -0.20 -2.71 -8.51
CA LEU A 39 -0.14 -1.25 -8.57
C LEU A 39 1.24 -0.77 -9.01
N LEU A 40 2.33 -1.46 -8.68
CA LEU A 40 3.68 -1.08 -9.12
C LEU A 40 4.04 -1.61 -10.52
N GLY A 41 3.13 -2.35 -11.18
CA GLY A 41 3.36 -2.90 -12.53
C GLY A 41 4.09 -4.25 -12.54
N ALA A 42 4.24 -4.88 -11.38
CA ALA A 42 4.86 -6.18 -11.20
C ALA A 42 3.88 -7.16 -10.52
N PRO A 43 2.72 -7.49 -11.15
CA PRO A 43 1.79 -8.45 -10.54
C PRO A 43 2.46 -9.82 -10.38
N PHE A 44 2.11 -10.56 -9.33
CA PHE A 44 2.68 -11.90 -9.04
C PHE A 44 2.60 -12.83 -10.25
N SER A 45 1.50 -12.81 -11.01
CA SER A 45 1.37 -13.60 -12.23
C SER A 45 2.52 -13.39 -13.23
N ARG A 46 2.97 -12.13 -13.38
CA ARG A 46 4.10 -11.78 -14.25
C ARG A 46 5.41 -12.24 -13.63
N MET A 47 5.58 -12.04 -12.33
CA MET A 47 6.81 -12.41 -11.62
C MET A 47 7.05 -13.92 -11.68
N PHE A 48 6.02 -14.73 -11.45
CA PHE A 48 6.07 -16.18 -11.65
C PHE A 48 6.31 -16.55 -13.12
N SER A 49 5.69 -15.84 -14.07
CA SER A 49 5.88 -16.09 -15.49
C SER A 49 7.30 -15.82 -15.97
N ASP A 50 7.90 -14.71 -15.53
CA ASP A 50 9.25 -14.27 -15.92
C ASP A 50 10.33 -15.29 -15.47
N GLN A 51 10.01 -16.14 -14.50
CA GLN A 51 10.88 -17.21 -14.00
C GLN A 51 10.41 -18.63 -14.40
N GLY A 52 9.48 -18.77 -15.36
CA GLY A 52 9.00 -20.07 -15.84
C GLY A 52 8.04 -20.82 -14.90
N ALA A 53 7.63 -20.21 -13.78
CA ALA A 53 6.79 -20.80 -12.74
C ALA A 53 5.29 -20.49 -12.87
N SER A 54 4.82 -20.13 -14.08
CA SER A 54 3.40 -19.82 -14.35
C SER A 54 2.42 -20.92 -13.89
N HIS A 55 2.86 -22.19 -13.91
CA HIS A 55 2.04 -23.33 -13.50
C HIS A 55 1.83 -23.39 -11.98
N LEU A 56 2.84 -23.02 -11.17
CA LEU A 56 2.74 -22.93 -9.71
C LEU A 56 1.74 -21.84 -9.31
N TYR A 57 1.84 -20.66 -9.93
CA TYR A 57 0.91 -19.56 -9.69
C TYR A 57 -0.55 -19.95 -9.98
N LYS A 58 -0.81 -20.63 -11.10
CA LYS A 58 -2.16 -21.09 -11.46
C LYS A 58 -2.70 -22.13 -10.46
N ARG A 59 -1.85 -23.02 -9.93
CA ARG A 59 -2.23 -23.98 -8.88
C ARG A 59 -2.56 -23.24 -7.57
N LEU A 60 -1.73 -22.29 -7.15
CA LEU A 60 -1.98 -21.45 -5.98
C LEU A 60 -3.32 -20.72 -6.06
N GLN A 61 -3.61 -20.06 -7.19
CA GLN A 61 -4.89 -19.37 -7.39
C GLN A 61 -6.11 -20.32 -7.36
N ARG A 62 -5.99 -21.53 -7.90
CA ARG A 62 -7.08 -22.51 -7.84
C ARG A 62 -7.32 -23.00 -6.42
N MET A 63 -6.25 -23.19 -5.65
CA MET A 63 -6.34 -23.56 -4.24
C MET A 63 -6.94 -22.45 -3.39
N SER A 64 -6.49 -21.20 -3.54
CA SER A 64 -7.05 -20.07 -2.78
C SER A 64 -8.53 -19.81 -3.10
N GLN A 65 -8.97 -20.13 -4.31
CA GLN A 65 -10.38 -20.06 -4.74
C GLN A 65 -11.21 -21.28 -4.31
N GLY A 66 -10.65 -22.24 -3.58
CA GLY A 66 -11.34 -23.48 -3.19
C GLY A 66 -11.69 -24.40 -4.37
N LYS A 67 -11.14 -24.15 -5.56
CA LYS A 67 -11.35 -24.97 -6.77
C LYS A 67 -10.45 -26.20 -6.81
N GLN A 68 -9.46 -26.26 -5.93
CA GLN A 68 -8.53 -27.36 -5.79
C GLN A 68 -8.26 -27.57 -4.30
N ALA A 69 -8.20 -28.85 -3.87
CA ALA A 69 -7.82 -29.19 -2.50
C ALA A 69 -6.40 -28.72 -2.20
N PHE A 70 -6.12 -28.50 -0.91
CA PHE A 70 -4.78 -28.15 -0.47
C PHE A 70 -3.77 -29.24 -0.89
N ASP A 71 -2.70 -28.84 -1.57
CA ASP A 71 -1.65 -29.72 -2.06
C ASP A 71 -0.35 -29.44 -1.30
N PRO A 72 0.05 -30.31 -0.35
CA PRO A 72 1.30 -30.14 0.39
C PRO A 72 2.56 -30.14 -0.49
N MET A 73 2.52 -30.82 -1.65
CA MET A 73 3.66 -30.85 -2.57
C MET A 73 3.86 -29.50 -3.27
N LEU A 74 2.79 -28.73 -3.45
CA LEU A 74 2.90 -27.37 -3.98
C LEU A 74 3.71 -26.46 -3.06
N ILE A 75 3.57 -26.59 -1.74
CA ILE A 75 4.37 -25.81 -0.78
C ILE A 75 5.85 -26.15 -0.91
N ARG A 76 6.18 -27.43 -1.11
CA ARG A 76 7.56 -27.87 -1.35
C ARG A 76 8.10 -27.33 -2.68
N GLU A 77 7.33 -27.44 -3.76
CA GLU A 77 7.71 -26.88 -5.06
C GLU A 77 7.91 -25.35 -5.00
N LEU A 78 7.09 -24.65 -4.23
CA LEU A 78 7.24 -23.21 -3.99
C LEU A 78 8.47 -22.91 -3.14
N HIS A 79 8.73 -23.70 -2.09
CA HIS A 79 9.92 -23.56 -1.26
C HIS A 79 11.19 -23.74 -2.09
N ASP A 80 11.28 -24.82 -2.85
CA ASP A 80 12.41 -25.12 -3.75
C ASP A 80 12.59 -24.01 -4.81
N TRP A 81 11.49 -23.41 -5.27
CA TRP A 81 11.52 -22.32 -6.24
C TRP A 81 11.94 -20.96 -5.65
N PHE A 82 11.43 -20.61 -4.46
CA PHE A 82 11.73 -19.35 -3.78
C PHE A 82 13.07 -19.36 -3.05
N GLY A 83 13.67 -20.53 -2.81
CA GLY A 83 14.89 -20.65 -2.01
C GLY A 83 14.69 -20.18 -0.57
N LEU A 84 13.50 -20.40 0.00
CA LEU A 84 13.17 -19.94 1.34
C LEU A 84 14.13 -20.55 2.38
N PRO A 85 14.41 -19.86 3.50
CA PRO A 85 15.26 -20.41 4.55
C PRO A 85 14.78 -21.78 5.03
N ASP A 86 15.72 -22.69 5.31
CA ASP A 86 15.40 -24.07 5.76
C ASP A 86 14.53 -24.07 7.03
N GLY A 87 14.72 -23.11 7.93
CA GLY A 87 13.89 -22.96 9.12
C GLY A 87 12.40 -22.73 8.80
N LEU A 88 12.08 -21.96 7.76
CA LEU A 88 10.69 -21.76 7.34
C LEU A 88 10.12 -23.04 6.71
N ARG A 89 10.97 -23.81 6.00
CA ARG A 89 10.60 -25.13 5.46
C ARG A 89 10.17 -26.08 6.56
N GLU A 90 10.98 -26.18 7.61
CA GLU A 90 10.72 -27.05 8.76
C GLU A 90 9.42 -26.66 9.45
N GLN A 91 9.15 -25.37 9.63
CA GLN A 91 7.88 -24.89 10.17
C GLN A 91 6.68 -25.27 9.31
N PHE A 92 6.79 -25.14 7.98
CA PHE A 92 5.74 -25.58 7.05
C PHE A 92 5.55 -27.10 7.08
N GLU A 93 6.62 -27.89 7.01
CA GLU A 93 6.56 -29.35 7.03
C GLU A 93 5.97 -29.88 8.35
N GLU A 94 6.32 -29.27 9.48
CA GLU A 94 5.84 -29.66 10.80
C GLU A 94 4.38 -29.23 11.04
N ALA A 95 3.99 -28.05 10.57
CA ALA A 95 2.58 -27.62 10.55
C ALA A 95 1.72 -28.59 9.72
N MET A 96 2.25 -29.07 8.60
CA MET A 96 1.59 -30.08 7.74
C MET A 96 1.47 -31.46 8.40
N ARG A 97 2.36 -31.80 9.33
CA ARG A 97 2.29 -33.05 10.13
C ARG A 97 1.33 -32.95 11.32
N GLY A 98 0.66 -31.81 11.52
CA GLY A 98 -0.26 -31.60 12.63
C GLY A 98 0.42 -31.13 13.93
N GLY A 99 1.63 -30.57 13.84
CA GLY A 99 2.27 -29.91 14.97
C GLY A 99 1.58 -28.59 15.31
N ASP A 100 0.75 -28.59 16.35
CA ASP A 100 -0.08 -27.43 16.76
C ASP A 100 0.75 -26.14 16.98
N GLY A 101 1.97 -26.25 17.50
CA GLY A 101 2.85 -25.09 17.75
C GLY A 101 3.32 -24.39 16.47
N HIS A 102 3.71 -25.17 15.45
CA HIS A 102 4.21 -24.64 14.18
C HIS A 102 3.08 -24.18 13.26
N ALA A 103 1.90 -24.81 13.33
CA ALA A 103 0.71 -24.32 12.63
C ALA A 103 0.27 -22.93 13.13
N VAL A 104 0.45 -22.64 14.42
CA VAL A 104 0.16 -21.31 15.01
C VAL A 104 1.20 -20.27 14.60
N GLU A 105 2.48 -20.60 14.61
CA GLU A 105 3.58 -19.76 14.09
C GLU A 105 3.38 -19.43 12.60
N LEU A 106 3.04 -20.45 11.81
CA LEU A 106 2.76 -20.28 10.38
C LEU A 106 1.49 -19.44 10.15
N ALA A 107 0.45 -19.63 10.96
CA ALA A 107 -0.76 -18.82 10.91
C ALA A 107 -0.50 -17.34 11.28
N ARG A 108 0.57 -17.04 12.03
CA ARG A 108 1.02 -15.67 12.33
C ARG A 108 1.87 -15.06 11.21
N THR A 109 2.43 -15.89 10.33
CA THR A 109 3.18 -15.45 9.14
C THR A 109 2.21 -15.17 8.00
N GLY A 110 1.88 -13.91 7.79
CA GLY A 110 0.95 -13.49 6.75
C GLY A 110 1.59 -13.29 5.36
N PRO A 111 0.75 -13.03 4.34
CA PRO A 111 1.18 -12.79 2.96
C PRO A 111 2.28 -11.74 2.79
N TRP A 112 2.27 -10.62 3.52
CA TRP A 112 3.34 -9.61 3.45
C TRP A 112 4.66 -10.16 3.95
N HIS A 113 4.66 -10.82 5.11
CA HIS A 113 5.88 -11.42 5.63
C HIS A 113 6.46 -12.44 4.64
N GLN A 114 5.60 -13.33 4.12
CA GLN A 114 6.01 -14.32 3.11
C GLN A 114 6.53 -13.68 1.83
N THR A 115 5.87 -12.62 1.35
CA THR A 115 6.28 -11.86 0.17
C THR A 115 7.60 -11.13 0.39
N LEU A 116 7.91 -10.65 1.59
CA LEU A 116 9.20 -10.01 1.82
C LEU A 116 10.33 -11.05 1.87
N LEU A 117 10.10 -12.20 2.51
CA LEU A 117 11.06 -13.31 2.55
C LEU A 117 11.34 -13.90 1.16
N ALA A 118 10.28 -14.16 0.38
CA ALA A 118 10.36 -14.73 -0.96
C ALA A 118 11.11 -13.84 -1.97
N TRP A 119 11.28 -12.55 -1.67
CA TRP A 119 11.97 -11.59 -2.52
C TRP A 119 13.34 -11.17 -1.98
N ASP A 120 13.91 -11.98 -1.08
CA ASP A 120 15.26 -11.79 -0.55
C ASP A 120 15.48 -10.37 0.01
N TYR A 121 14.45 -9.82 0.66
CA TYR A 121 14.60 -8.57 1.38
C TYR A 121 15.60 -8.75 2.52
N PRO A 122 16.44 -7.73 2.80
CA PRO A 122 17.50 -7.85 3.80
C PRO A 122 16.93 -8.19 5.18
N ASN A 123 17.67 -9.02 5.92
CA ASN A 123 17.45 -9.25 7.34
C ASN A 123 18.58 -8.56 8.14
N PRO A 124 18.29 -7.57 9.00
CA PRO A 124 16.96 -7.09 9.39
C PRO A 124 16.25 -6.27 8.31
N LEU A 125 14.91 -6.40 8.28
CA LEU A 125 14.05 -5.63 7.39
C LEU A 125 14.21 -4.13 7.64
N SER A 126 14.12 -3.33 6.57
CA SER A 126 14.09 -1.87 6.72
C SER A 126 12.80 -1.41 7.42
N PRO A 127 12.81 -0.28 8.16
CA PRO A 127 11.68 0.19 8.95
C PRO A 127 10.31 0.14 8.25
N PRO A 128 10.16 0.53 6.96
CA PRO A 128 8.87 0.47 6.28
C PRO A 128 8.33 -0.95 6.07
N HIS A 129 9.16 -1.88 5.59
CA HIS A 129 8.73 -3.28 5.36
C HIS A 129 8.39 -3.97 6.67
N ALA A 130 9.15 -3.63 7.68
CA ALA A 130 9.05 -4.22 8.96
C ALA A 130 7.78 -3.70 9.70
N PHE A 131 7.39 -2.43 9.47
CA PHE A 131 6.08 -1.90 9.85
C PHE A 131 4.93 -2.70 9.22
N LEU A 132 5.02 -3.04 7.91
CA LEU A 132 3.99 -3.85 7.25
C LEU A 132 3.85 -5.23 7.91
N VAL A 133 4.95 -5.88 8.27
CA VAL A 133 4.92 -7.19 8.95
C VAL A 133 4.28 -7.08 10.33
N ILE A 134 4.59 -6.05 11.11
CA ILE A 134 3.96 -5.82 12.42
C ILE A 134 2.46 -5.58 12.26
N ALA A 135 2.09 -4.68 11.35
CA ALA A 135 0.69 -4.36 11.07
C ALA A 135 -0.08 -5.61 10.61
N GLU A 136 0.50 -6.41 9.73
CA GLU A 136 -0.08 -7.68 9.29
C GLU A 136 -0.26 -8.67 10.44
N ARG A 137 0.76 -8.89 11.27
CA ARG A 137 0.66 -9.82 12.40
C ARG A 137 -0.48 -9.43 13.34
N ALA A 138 -0.55 -8.17 13.72
CA ALA A 138 -1.61 -7.68 14.60
C ALA A 138 -3.00 -7.72 13.91
N SER A 139 -3.06 -7.41 12.61
CA SER A 139 -4.28 -7.55 11.79
C SER A 139 -4.77 -9.00 11.73
N ARG A 140 -3.88 -9.99 11.63
CA ARG A 140 -4.25 -11.40 11.61
C ARG A 140 -4.76 -11.89 12.97
N VAL A 141 -4.17 -11.43 14.07
CA VAL A 141 -4.69 -11.71 15.41
C VAL A 141 -6.08 -11.09 15.58
N ALA A 142 -6.29 -9.86 15.12
CA ALA A 142 -7.60 -9.21 15.15
C ALA A 142 -8.67 -10.00 14.36
N GLU A 143 -8.32 -10.54 13.19
CA GLU A 143 -9.20 -11.41 12.41
C GLU A 143 -9.51 -12.71 13.14
N PHE A 144 -8.50 -13.35 13.72
CA PHE A 144 -8.70 -14.56 14.52
C PHE A 144 -9.66 -14.32 15.69
N VAL A 145 -9.47 -13.21 16.43
CA VAL A 145 -10.37 -12.81 17.53
C VAL A 145 -11.79 -12.60 17.01
N ALA A 146 -11.94 -11.91 15.88
CA ALA A 146 -13.26 -11.61 15.30
C ALA A 146 -14.00 -12.89 14.89
N MET A 147 -13.29 -13.84 14.27
CA MET A 147 -13.87 -15.08 13.76
C MET A 147 -14.10 -16.15 14.83
N LYS A 148 -13.24 -16.23 15.86
CA LYS A 148 -13.31 -17.29 16.89
C LYS A 148 -14.05 -16.87 18.15
N ARG A 149 -14.16 -15.56 18.40
CA ARG A 149 -14.86 -15.02 19.56
C ARG A 149 -16.00 -14.12 19.10
N SER A 150 -15.74 -12.82 18.99
CA SER A 150 -16.72 -11.84 18.57
C SER A 150 -16.03 -10.62 17.97
N VAL A 151 -16.75 -9.87 17.13
CA VAL A 151 -16.27 -8.59 16.62
C VAL A 151 -16.07 -7.57 17.74
N SER A 152 -16.91 -7.61 18.78
CA SER A 152 -16.75 -6.76 19.97
C SER A 152 -15.43 -7.02 20.69
N ASP A 153 -15.03 -8.29 20.86
CA ASP A 153 -13.72 -8.63 21.46
C ASP A 153 -12.56 -8.09 20.62
N THR A 154 -12.72 -8.01 19.29
CA THR A 154 -11.71 -7.41 18.41
C THR A 154 -11.51 -5.92 18.69
N ALA A 155 -12.55 -5.20 19.09
CA ALA A 155 -12.43 -3.79 19.47
C ALA A 155 -11.46 -3.60 20.65
N ASP A 156 -11.62 -4.43 21.68
CA ASP A 156 -10.79 -4.35 22.88
C ASP A 156 -9.35 -4.82 22.61
N TYR A 157 -9.16 -5.82 21.75
CA TYR A 157 -7.83 -6.23 21.28
C TYR A 157 -7.13 -5.09 20.54
N LEU A 158 -7.78 -4.50 19.52
CA LEU A 158 -7.20 -3.43 18.72
C LEU A 158 -6.90 -2.18 19.56
N ALA A 159 -7.73 -1.88 20.56
CA ALA A 159 -7.53 -0.74 21.46
C ALA A 159 -6.31 -0.90 22.39
N GLN A 160 -5.89 -2.15 22.67
CA GLN A 160 -4.73 -2.46 23.51
C GLN A 160 -3.45 -2.67 22.69
N ASP A 161 -3.56 -2.89 21.39
CA ASP A 161 -2.43 -3.07 20.50
C ASP A 161 -1.67 -1.75 20.26
N GLU A 162 -0.34 -1.79 20.39
CA GLU A 162 0.51 -0.59 20.32
C GLU A 162 0.43 0.16 18.99
N LEU A 163 0.13 -0.54 17.89
CA LEU A 163 -0.01 0.07 16.58
C LEU A 163 -1.47 0.44 16.31
N TRP A 164 -2.39 -0.51 16.47
CA TRP A 164 -3.79 -0.30 16.06
C TRP A 164 -4.52 0.72 16.93
N ALA A 165 -4.11 0.93 18.18
CA ALA A 165 -4.64 2.00 19.02
C ALA A 165 -4.48 3.40 18.38
N HIS A 166 -3.49 3.60 17.50
CA HIS A 166 -3.27 4.86 16.78
C HIS A 166 -4.08 5.00 15.48
N VAL A 167 -4.59 3.88 14.97
CA VAL A 167 -5.48 3.81 13.80
C VAL A 167 -6.94 4.01 14.22
N LEU A 168 -7.29 3.58 15.44
CA LEU A 168 -8.64 3.65 15.96
C LEU A 168 -9.08 5.08 16.29
N TRP A 169 -10.39 5.32 16.17
CA TRP A 169 -11.07 6.52 16.65
C TRP A 169 -12.35 6.13 17.40
N PRO A 170 -12.91 7.00 18.25
CA PRO A 170 -14.03 6.63 19.14
C PRO A 170 -15.20 5.97 18.41
N GLU A 171 -15.63 6.56 17.29
CA GLU A 171 -16.76 6.08 16.50
C GLU A 171 -16.47 4.73 15.83
N ALA A 172 -15.21 4.43 15.49
CA ALA A 172 -14.84 3.09 15.01
C ALA A 172 -14.93 2.05 16.12
N LEU A 173 -14.50 2.38 17.34
CA LEU A 173 -14.57 1.48 18.48
C LEU A 173 -16.02 1.16 18.87
N GLU A 174 -16.87 2.19 18.91
CA GLU A 174 -18.32 2.02 19.14
C GLU A 174 -18.92 1.08 18.09
N ARG A 175 -18.62 1.33 16.81
CA ARG A 175 -19.15 0.49 15.72
C ARG A 175 -18.64 -0.95 15.80
N LEU A 176 -17.37 -1.19 16.13
CA LEU A 176 -16.86 -2.56 16.33
C LEU A 176 -17.57 -3.27 17.48
N ARG A 177 -17.87 -2.57 18.57
CA ARG A 177 -18.57 -3.14 19.75
C ARG A 177 -20.03 -3.47 19.45
N ASP A 178 -20.68 -2.68 18.62
CA ASP A 178 -22.09 -2.86 18.27
C ASP A 178 -22.32 -3.87 17.14
N THR A 179 -21.29 -4.16 16.35
CA THR A 179 -21.39 -5.11 15.22
C THR A 179 -21.48 -6.57 15.68
N ARG A 180 -22.40 -7.31 15.06
CA ARG A 180 -22.66 -8.73 15.39
C ARG A 180 -22.08 -9.74 14.41
N SER A 181 -21.75 -9.32 13.19
CA SER A 181 -21.22 -10.17 12.14
C SER A 181 -19.93 -9.60 11.54
N PHE A 182 -19.07 -10.47 11.02
CA PHE A 182 -17.81 -10.04 10.42
C PHE A 182 -18.04 -9.26 9.11
N GLU A 183 -19.12 -9.58 8.40
CA GLU A 183 -19.50 -8.93 7.15
C GLU A 183 -19.87 -7.45 7.34
N GLU A 184 -20.48 -7.10 8.48
CA GLU A 184 -20.89 -5.74 8.83
C GLU A 184 -19.71 -4.78 9.06
N VAL A 185 -18.51 -5.31 9.37
CA VAL A 185 -17.32 -4.47 9.58
C VAL A 185 -16.51 -4.20 8.32
N ASN A 186 -16.88 -4.72 7.15
CA ASN A 186 -16.07 -4.57 5.93
C ASN A 186 -15.70 -3.11 5.60
N VAL A 187 -16.63 -2.17 5.78
CA VAL A 187 -16.36 -0.74 5.57
C VAL A 187 -15.29 -0.23 6.55
N LEU A 188 -15.36 -0.65 7.83
CA LEU A 188 -14.31 -0.31 8.81
C LEU A 188 -12.97 -0.96 8.47
N ARG A 189 -12.97 -2.19 7.98
CA ARG A 189 -11.76 -2.89 7.55
C ARG A 189 -11.03 -2.12 6.45
N TYR A 190 -11.76 -1.57 5.48
CA TYR A 190 -11.19 -0.69 4.45
C TYR A 190 -10.69 0.65 5.01
N ALA A 191 -11.37 1.22 6.01
CA ALA A 191 -10.94 2.45 6.67
C ALA A 191 -9.63 2.26 7.47
N PHE A 192 -9.48 1.10 8.12
CA PHE A 192 -8.25 0.73 8.79
C PHE A 192 -7.12 0.42 7.80
N ALA A 193 -7.43 -0.24 6.67
CA ALA A 193 -6.47 -0.45 5.59
C ALA A 193 -5.94 0.86 5.02
N LEU A 194 -6.84 1.84 4.85
CA LEU A 194 -6.51 3.19 4.41
C LEU A 194 -5.50 3.87 5.37
N GLU A 195 -5.77 3.86 6.68
CA GLU A 195 -4.85 4.42 7.70
C GLU A 195 -3.52 3.66 7.76
N ALA A 196 -3.54 2.32 7.78
CA ALA A 196 -2.33 1.51 7.89
C ALA A 196 -1.40 1.69 6.69
N HIS A 197 -1.93 1.73 5.47
CA HIS A 197 -1.11 1.95 4.28
C HIS A 197 -0.66 3.40 4.11
N PHE A 198 -1.43 4.36 4.63
CA PHE A 198 -0.95 5.75 4.74
C PHE A 198 0.19 5.86 5.75
N ALA A 199 0.09 5.20 6.91
CA ALA A 199 1.17 5.11 7.89
C ALA A 199 2.44 4.46 7.30
N PHE A 200 2.29 3.41 6.47
CA PHE A 200 3.40 2.80 5.74
C PHE A 200 4.10 3.78 4.79
N LEU A 201 3.35 4.61 4.05
CA LEU A 201 3.94 5.65 3.21
C LEU A 201 4.78 6.65 4.02
N MET A 202 4.36 6.99 5.24
CA MET A 202 5.17 7.85 6.13
C MET A 202 6.39 7.13 6.69
N ALA A 203 6.33 5.82 6.86
CA ALA A 203 7.50 5.01 7.22
C ALA A 203 8.55 5.09 6.10
N CYS A 204 8.12 4.93 4.84
CA CYS A 204 8.98 5.07 3.67
C CYS A 204 9.64 6.45 3.61
N GLU A 205 8.85 7.50 3.83
CA GLU A 205 9.37 8.88 3.84
C GLU A 205 10.36 9.12 4.97
N TRP A 206 10.01 8.76 6.21
CA TRP A 206 10.90 8.88 7.36
C TRP A 206 12.22 8.14 7.14
N ASN A 207 12.15 6.90 6.61
CA ASN A 207 13.34 6.12 6.30
C ASN A 207 14.25 6.86 5.31
N ALA A 208 13.68 7.42 4.25
CA ALA A 208 14.42 8.20 3.25
C ALA A 208 15.00 9.50 3.83
N MET A 209 14.26 10.19 4.71
CA MET A 209 14.75 11.38 5.44
C MET A 209 15.94 11.05 6.33
N SER A 210 15.82 9.97 7.11
CA SER A 210 16.82 9.59 8.11
C SER A 210 18.14 9.10 7.52
N GLY A 211 18.10 8.59 6.29
CA GLY A 211 19.29 8.13 5.56
C GLY A 211 19.95 9.21 4.70
N SER A 212 19.35 10.40 4.57
CA SER A 212 19.90 11.48 3.74
C SER A 212 20.89 12.33 4.54
N SER A 213 22.09 12.52 4.02
CA SER A 213 23.11 13.42 4.56
C SER A 213 23.02 14.86 4.00
N GLY A 214 22.06 15.11 3.09
CA GLY A 214 21.89 16.39 2.38
C GLY A 214 20.47 16.95 2.47
N GLU A 215 20.15 17.89 1.59
CA GLU A 215 18.80 18.47 1.50
C GLU A 215 17.80 17.42 1.01
N PHE A 216 16.99 16.89 1.92
CA PHE A 216 15.98 15.90 1.60
C PHE A 216 14.77 16.57 0.93
N ARG A 217 14.49 16.19 -0.32
CA ARG A 217 13.24 16.57 -1.01
C ARG A 217 12.24 15.42 -0.99
N SER A 218 11.18 15.59 -0.22
CA SER A 218 10.14 14.58 -0.05
C SER A 218 9.49 14.15 -1.37
N ALA A 219 9.52 12.83 -1.64
CA ALA A 219 8.81 12.24 -2.76
C ALA A 219 7.29 12.14 -2.51
N LEU A 220 6.85 12.20 -1.25
CA LEU A 220 5.46 12.00 -0.88
C LEU A 220 4.74 13.35 -0.74
N ALA A 221 5.35 14.33 -0.07
CA ALA A 221 4.79 15.67 0.10
C ALA A 221 4.52 16.37 -1.25
N ASP A 222 5.36 16.11 -2.27
CA ASP A 222 5.18 16.63 -3.63
C ASP A 222 3.92 16.09 -4.32
N VAL A 223 3.32 14.99 -3.82
CA VAL A 223 2.19 14.30 -4.48
C VAL A 223 0.99 14.06 -3.57
N ILE A 224 1.00 14.54 -2.32
CA ILE A 224 -0.16 14.48 -1.42
C ILE A 224 -1.14 15.63 -1.74
N PRO A 225 -2.42 15.33 -2.02
CA PRO A 225 -3.49 16.32 -2.03
C PRO A 225 -3.62 16.99 -0.65
N THR A 226 -3.51 18.33 -0.63
CA THR A 226 -3.68 19.16 0.58
C THR A 226 -4.67 20.28 0.31
N ARG A 227 -5.04 21.04 1.35
CA ARG A 227 -5.87 22.25 1.18
C ARG A 227 -5.27 23.31 0.27
N LYS A 228 -3.96 23.29 0.03
CA LYS A 228 -3.29 24.21 -0.90
C LYS A 228 -3.51 23.81 -2.36
N ALA A 229 -3.86 22.55 -2.62
CA ALA A 229 -4.06 21.98 -3.94
C ALA A 229 -5.45 21.34 -4.09
N LEU A 230 -6.51 22.07 -3.69
CA LEU A 230 -7.89 21.55 -3.73
C LEU A 230 -8.27 21.06 -5.12
N GLY A 231 -8.90 19.87 -5.17
CA GLY A 231 -9.32 19.24 -6.42
C GLY A 231 -8.20 18.57 -7.22
N ARG A 232 -6.94 18.71 -6.81
CA ARG A 232 -5.80 18.04 -7.43
C ARG A 232 -5.64 16.65 -6.80
N ASN A 233 -5.46 15.64 -7.65
CA ASN A 233 -5.15 14.28 -7.21
C ASN A 233 -3.65 13.99 -7.34
N PRO A 234 -3.15 12.88 -6.76
CA PRO A 234 -1.72 12.57 -6.75
C PRO A 234 -1.08 12.48 -8.15
N THR A 235 -1.83 12.01 -9.16
CA THR A 235 -1.32 11.96 -10.55
C THR A 235 -1.13 13.36 -11.12
N SER A 236 -2.07 14.26 -10.86
CA SER A 236 -1.97 15.65 -11.31
C SER A 236 -0.84 16.41 -10.61
N LEU A 237 -0.59 16.11 -9.33
CA LEU A 237 0.52 16.70 -8.57
C LEU A 237 1.87 16.17 -9.03
N PHE A 238 1.95 14.86 -9.33
CA PHE A 238 3.12 14.27 -9.97
C PHE A 238 3.46 14.95 -11.31
N TYR A 239 2.44 15.31 -12.10
CA TYR A 239 2.64 16.05 -13.34
C TYR A 239 3.19 17.47 -13.10
N ASP A 240 2.64 18.20 -12.12
CA ASP A 240 3.14 19.54 -11.78
C ASP A 240 4.61 19.49 -11.33
N TRP A 241 4.95 18.52 -10.47
CA TRP A 241 6.34 18.28 -10.06
C TRP A 241 7.26 17.99 -11.26
N LEU A 242 6.80 17.20 -12.24
CA LEU A 242 7.59 16.92 -13.44
C LEU A 242 7.84 18.19 -14.26
N CYS A 243 6.83 19.05 -14.40
CA CYS A 243 6.97 20.34 -15.09
C CYS A 243 8.00 21.23 -14.40
N GLU A 244 7.89 21.37 -13.07
CA GLU A 244 8.83 22.15 -12.26
C GLU A 244 10.26 21.63 -12.38
N THR A 245 10.44 20.31 -12.35
CA THR A 245 11.76 19.66 -12.40
C THR A 245 12.45 19.86 -13.74
N VAL A 246 11.68 19.86 -14.83
CA VAL A 246 12.19 20.11 -16.20
C VAL A 246 12.31 21.61 -16.50
N GLY A 247 11.73 22.49 -15.66
CA GLY A 247 11.66 23.92 -15.93
C GLY A 247 10.68 24.30 -17.03
N ALA A 248 9.69 23.44 -17.30
CA ALA A 248 8.68 23.65 -18.33
C ALA A 248 7.47 24.40 -17.77
N SER A 249 7.12 25.52 -18.40
CA SER A 249 5.94 26.34 -18.13
C SER A 249 4.70 25.91 -18.94
N SER A 250 4.88 25.06 -19.95
CA SER A 250 3.79 24.54 -20.79
C SER A 250 3.98 23.09 -21.22
N MET A 251 2.88 22.44 -21.62
CA MET A 251 2.91 21.09 -22.20
C MET A 251 3.76 21.03 -23.47
N ASN A 252 3.73 22.08 -24.29
CA ASN A 252 4.51 22.13 -25.52
C ASN A 252 6.01 22.16 -25.22
N GLU A 253 6.44 22.91 -24.21
CA GLU A 253 7.84 22.93 -23.79
C GLU A 253 8.36 21.56 -23.36
N ILE A 254 7.52 20.73 -22.71
CA ILE A 254 7.90 19.34 -22.39
C ILE A 254 8.10 18.52 -23.67
N LEU A 255 7.19 18.66 -24.65
CA LEU A 255 7.27 17.91 -25.91
C LEU A 255 8.48 18.34 -26.75
N ASP A 256 8.72 19.65 -26.82
CA ASP A 256 9.82 20.25 -27.56
C ASP A 256 11.17 19.87 -26.92
N ALA A 257 11.28 19.94 -25.60
CA ALA A 257 12.50 19.57 -24.87
C ALA A 257 12.80 18.07 -24.96
N ALA A 258 11.77 17.21 -24.94
CA ALA A 258 11.97 15.76 -24.97
C ALA A 258 12.38 15.26 -26.35
N ASN A 259 11.95 15.95 -27.42
CA ASN A 259 12.25 15.65 -28.83
C ASN A 259 12.19 14.15 -29.19
N LEU A 260 11.14 13.46 -28.71
CA LEU A 260 11.03 11.99 -28.78
C LEU A 260 10.54 11.44 -30.14
N GLY A 261 10.42 12.28 -31.18
CA GLY A 261 9.92 11.89 -32.51
C GLY A 261 8.53 11.26 -32.49
N ASP A 262 8.29 10.25 -33.32
CA ASP A 262 7.02 9.51 -33.46
C ASP A 262 6.55 8.82 -32.16
N ASP A 263 7.44 8.71 -31.20
CA ASP A 263 7.25 8.03 -29.93
C ASP A 263 6.95 8.98 -28.76
N SER A 264 6.80 10.28 -29.07
CA SER A 264 6.43 11.34 -28.14
C SER A 264 4.98 11.21 -27.66
N PRO A 265 4.69 11.45 -26.36
CA PRO A 265 3.30 11.56 -25.93
C PRO A 265 2.61 12.71 -26.68
N ASP A 266 1.38 12.49 -27.13
CA ASP A 266 0.59 13.59 -27.69
C ASP A 266 0.17 14.59 -26.60
N ILE A 267 -0.19 15.80 -27.00
CA ILE A 267 -0.68 16.82 -26.07
C ILE A 267 -1.92 16.35 -25.29
N SER A 268 -2.74 15.46 -25.88
CA SER A 268 -3.90 14.89 -25.22
C SER A 268 -3.51 13.99 -24.02
N THR A 269 -2.37 13.30 -24.11
CA THR A 269 -1.83 12.49 -23.03
C THR A 269 -1.32 13.37 -21.89
N LEU A 270 -0.58 14.44 -22.18
CA LEU A 270 -0.15 15.39 -21.14
C LEU A 270 -1.34 16.10 -20.48
N LYS A 271 -2.37 16.48 -21.24
CA LYS A 271 -3.63 17.00 -20.67
C LYS A 271 -4.29 16.02 -19.71
N ARG A 272 -4.30 14.73 -20.04
CA ARG A 272 -4.86 13.69 -19.15
C ARG A 272 -4.03 13.50 -17.88
N TRP A 273 -2.71 13.66 -17.95
CA TRP A 273 -1.82 13.59 -16.79
C TRP A 273 -2.02 14.80 -15.88
N SER A 274 -2.01 16.00 -16.45
CA SER A 274 -2.29 17.26 -15.75
C SER A 274 -3.66 17.27 -15.08
N ALA A 275 -4.70 16.75 -15.76
CA ALA A 275 -6.02 16.60 -15.16
C ALA A 275 -6.13 15.44 -14.15
N GLY A 276 -5.08 14.62 -14.00
CA GLY A 276 -5.08 13.47 -13.09
C GLY A 276 -5.98 12.29 -13.51
N THR A 277 -6.46 12.31 -14.75
CA THR A 277 -7.38 11.30 -15.32
C THR A 277 -6.69 10.03 -15.81
N LYS A 278 -5.38 10.11 -16.09
CA LYS A 278 -4.58 8.97 -16.54
C LYS A 278 -3.16 9.10 -16.00
N SER A 279 -2.65 8.04 -15.36
CA SER A 279 -1.26 8.03 -14.92
C SER A 279 -0.30 7.71 -16.08
N PRO A 280 0.94 8.22 -16.04
CA PRO A 280 1.97 7.89 -17.02
C PRO A 280 2.31 6.39 -17.04
N THR A 281 2.58 5.85 -18.25
CA THR A 281 3.03 4.46 -18.42
C THR A 281 4.55 4.33 -18.20
N ASP A 282 5.02 3.14 -17.85
CA ASP A 282 6.46 2.88 -17.65
C ASP A 282 7.27 3.21 -18.90
N LYS A 283 6.75 2.82 -20.08
CA LYS A 283 7.41 3.03 -21.36
C LYS A 283 7.60 4.53 -21.65
N LEU A 284 6.55 5.34 -21.45
CA LEU A 284 6.62 6.78 -21.70
C LEU A 284 7.50 7.50 -20.69
N LEU A 285 7.39 7.14 -19.41
CA LEU A 285 8.24 7.74 -18.39
C LEU A 285 9.72 7.41 -18.60
N LYS A 286 10.08 6.16 -18.90
CA LYS A 286 11.47 5.80 -19.19
C LYS A 286 12.08 6.66 -20.29
N ARG A 287 11.31 6.98 -21.33
CA ARG A 287 11.74 7.85 -22.43
C ARG A 287 11.89 9.30 -22.01
N LEU A 288 10.88 9.85 -21.33
CA LEU A 288 10.94 11.22 -20.80
C LEU A 288 12.11 11.39 -19.82
N THR A 289 12.31 10.44 -18.91
CA THR A 289 13.42 10.43 -17.98
C THR A 289 14.76 10.41 -18.71
N ALA A 290 14.94 9.53 -19.70
CA ALA A 290 16.18 9.47 -20.47
C ALA A 290 16.48 10.74 -21.28
N ALA A 291 15.44 11.46 -21.71
CA ALA A 291 15.59 12.68 -22.50
C ALA A 291 15.77 13.94 -21.64
N LEU A 292 15.13 14.01 -20.47
CA LEU A 292 14.96 15.27 -19.74
C LEU A 292 15.66 15.33 -18.38
N LEU A 293 16.00 14.18 -17.78
CA LEU A 293 16.40 14.12 -16.37
C LEU A 293 17.80 13.54 -16.20
N ASN A 294 18.53 14.05 -15.21
CA ASN A 294 19.75 13.41 -14.72
C ASN A 294 19.41 12.20 -13.81
N GLU A 295 20.44 11.46 -13.38
CA GLU A 295 20.28 10.23 -12.61
C GLU A 295 19.56 10.46 -11.26
N ASP A 296 19.94 11.49 -10.51
CA ASP A 296 19.31 11.83 -9.23
C ASP A 296 17.83 12.18 -9.39
N GLN A 297 17.50 12.98 -10.43
CA GLN A 297 16.12 13.32 -10.77
C GLN A 297 15.33 12.09 -11.24
N ALA A 298 15.96 11.17 -11.96
CA ALA A 298 15.35 9.92 -12.42
C ALA A 298 14.95 9.02 -11.25
N GLU A 299 15.79 8.88 -10.24
CA GLU A 299 15.45 8.15 -9.01
C GLU A 299 14.34 8.86 -8.23
N GLY A 300 14.44 10.18 -8.08
CA GLY A 300 13.39 11.00 -7.46
C GLY A 300 12.03 10.87 -8.16
N LEU A 301 12.02 10.69 -9.48
CA LEU A 301 10.81 10.46 -10.28
C LEU A 301 10.17 9.11 -9.98
N LYS A 302 10.96 8.03 -9.88
CA LYS A 302 10.45 6.68 -9.59
C LYS A 302 9.74 6.66 -8.24
N ALA A 303 10.35 7.24 -7.20
CA ALA A 303 9.79 7.33 -5.86
C ALA A 303 8.46 8.10 -5.84
N ARG A 304 8.42 9.29 -6.46
CA ARG A 304 7.20 10.13 -6.55
C ARG A 304 6.08 9.44 -7.31
N ARG A 305 6.42 8.73 -8.37
CA ARG A 305 5.44 7.98 -9.14
C ARG A 305 4.85 6.83 -8.33
N ALA A 306 5.69 6.08 -7.61
CA ALA A 306 5.21 5.02 -6.73
C ALA A 306 4.29 5.58 -5.64
N ALA A 307 4.70 6.68 -5.00
CA ALA A 307 3.91 7.40 -4.01
C ALA A 307 2.56 7.89 -4.59
N ALA A 308 2.56 8.51 -5.77
CA ALA A 308 1.36 9.00 -6.42
C ALA A 308 0.38 7.87 -6.76
N ARG A 309 0.89 6.73 -7.26
CA ARG A 309 0.04 5.56 -7.54
C ARG A 309 -0.56 4.99 -6.26
N HIS A 310 0.23 4.88 -5.19
CA HIS A 310 -0.24 4.40 -3.89
C HIS A 310 -1.29 5.34 -3.29
N LEU A 311 -1.02 6.64 -3.21
CA LEU A 311 -2.01 7.62 -2.74
C LEU A 311 -3.28 7.63 -3.58
N ASN A 312 -3.18 7.40 -4.89
CA ASN A 312 -4.36 7.35 -5.75
C ASN A 312 -5.20 6.09 -5.50
N LEU A 313 -4.58 4.96 -5.15
CA LEU A 313 -5.28 3.77 -4.62
C LEU A 313 -5.99 4.11 -3.30
N LEU A 314 -5.28 4.73 -2.36
CA LEU A 314 -5.83 5.13 -1.07
C LEU A 314 -7.00 6.13 -1.23
N GLY A 315 -6.89 7.09 -2.13
CA GLY A 315 -7.98 8.01 -2.42
C GLY A 315 -9.18 7.33 -3.09
N THR A 316 -8.96 6.33 -3.93
CA THR A 316 -10.04 5.51 -4.51
C THR A 316 -10.78 4.73 -3.41
N LEU A 317 -10.04 4.07 -2.51
CA LEU A 317 -10.61 3.43 -1.32
C LEU A 317 -11.36 4.43 -0.44
N GLY A 318 -10.80 5.62 -0.27
CA GLY A 318 -11.44 6.72 0.45
C GLY A 318 -12.78 7.16 -0.15
N CYS A 319 -12.89 7.21 -1.48
CA CYS A 319 -14.16 7.49 -2.15
C CYS A 319 -15.20 6.39 -1.88
N GLU A 320 -14.81 5.12 -1.97
CA GLU A 320 -15.70 3.99 -1.63
C GLU A 320 -16.15 4.07 -0.16
N LEU A 321 -15.25 4.45 0.76
CA LEU A 321 -15.59 4.67 2.16
C LEU A 321 -16.61 5.81 2.33
N LEU A 322 -16.46 6.92 1.63
CA LEU A 322 -17.43 8.03 1.71
C LEU A 322 -18.82 7.62 1.25
N GLU A 323 -18.93 6.78 0.22
CA GLU A 323 -20.21 6.27 -0.28
C GLU A 323 -20.94 5.43 0.78
N HIS A 324 -20.20 4.73 1.65
CA HIS A 324 -20.76 3.82 2.65
C HIS A 324 -20.79 4.34 4.09
N ALA A 325 -19.85 5.19 4.49
CA ALA A 325 -19.64 5.67 5.85
C ALA A 325 -19.85 7.18 6.02
N GLN A 326 -20.01 7.93 4.92
CA GLN A 326 -20.23 9.39 4.89
C GLN A 326 -19.06 10.25 5.42
N SER A 327 -17.98 9.64 5.92
CA SER A 327 -16.74 10.33 6.34
C SER A 327 -15.51 9.46 6.14
N TYR A 328 -14.35 10.10 6.04
CA TYR A 328 -13.03 9.47 6.17
C TYR A 328 -12.77 9.03 7.62
N PRO A 329 -11.73 8.20 7.89
CA PRO A 329 -11.27 7.89 9.24
C PRO A 329 -11.17 9.15 10.11
N HIS A 330 -11.44 9.05 11.41
CA HIS A 330 -11.45 10.19 12.34
C HIS A 330 -12.46 11.32 12.00
N GLY A 331 -13.50 11.03 11.20
CA GLY A 331 -14.59 11.96 10.92
C GLY A 331 -14.25 13.07 9.92
N PHE A 332 -13.16 12.96 9.16
CA PHE A 332 -12.80 13.95 8.15
C PHE A 332 -13.77 13.94 6.96
N GLY A 333 -14.08 15.13 6.43
CA GLY A 333 -15.05 15.28 5.35
C GLY A 333 -14.50 15.13 3.93
N CYS A 334 -13.17 15.11 3.76
CA CYS A 334 -12.54 14.88 2.45
C CYS A 334 -11.13 14.31 2.61
N PHE A 335 -10.57 13.79 1.51
CA PHE A 335 -9.25 13.18 1.48
C PHE A 335 -8.15 14.19 1.86
N GLU A 336 -8.24 15.43 1.38
CA GLU A 336 -7.21 16.45 1.63
C GLU A 336 -7.10 16.81 3.11
N ASP A 337 -8.25 16.98 3.78
CA ASP A 337 -8.34 17.26 5.22
C ASP A 337 -7.74 16.08 6.03
N TRP A 338 -8.11 14.86 5.64
CA TRP A 338 -7.62 13.63 6.25
C TRP A 338 -6.11 13.46 6.05
N ALA A 339 -5.63 13.49 4.81
CA ALA A 339 -4.23 13.26 4.46
C ALA A 339 -3.31 14.30 5.11
N GLU A 340 -3.68 15.60 5.06
CA GLU A 340 -2.89 16.67 5.68
C GLU A 340 -2.76 16.49 7.20
N SER A 341 -3.86 16.14 7.88
CA SER A 341 -3.83 15.90 9.33
C SER A 341 -3.06 14.63 9.70
N ARG A 342 -3.27 13.53 8.96
CA ARG A 342 -2.71 12.22 9.30
C ARG A 342 -1.25 12.10 8.89
N TYR A 343 -0.80 12.87 7.91
CA TYR A 343 0.58 12.88 7.45
C TYR A 343 1.54 13.28 8.59
N ALA A 344 1.28 14.42 9.24
CA ALA A 344 2.10 14.90 10.34
C ALA A 344 2.08 13.95 11.54
N PHE A 345 0.92 13.37 11.83
CA PHE A 345 0.76 12.39 12.90
C PHE A 345 1.64 11.15 12.68
N TRP A 346 1.53 10.52 11.51
CA TRP A 346 2.25 9.27 11.22
C TRP A 346 3.75 9.49 11.05
N LEU A 347 4.17 10.63 10.50
CA LEU A 347 5.59 10.98 10.41
C LEU A 347 6.22 11.12 11.81
N GLU A 348 5.51 11.79 12.73
CA GLU A 348 5.94 11.91 14.13
C GLU A 348 5.94 10.57 14.87
N PHE A 349 4.95 9.73 14.61
CA PHE A 349 4.88 8.37 15.15
C PHE A 349 6.16 7.57 14.79
N HIS A 350 6.54 7.53 13.51
CA HIS A 350 7.74 6.82 13.06
C HIS A 350 9.02 7.43 13.62
N ARG A 351 9.10 8.77 13.70
CA ARG A 351 10.22 9.46 14.32
C ARG A 351 10.42 9.06 15.79
N ARG A 352 9.33 8.95 16.57
CA ARG A 352 9.39 8.54 17.98
C ARG A 352 9.76 7.07 18.12
N ALA A 353 9.12 6.21 17.35
CA ALA A 353 9.33 4.77 17.47
C ALA A 353 10.75 4.35 17.04
N ALA A 354 11.39 5.09 16.13
CA ALA A 354 12.81 4.93 15.82
C ALA A 354 13.75 5.25 17.01
N ARG A 355 13.37 6.20 17.88
CA ARG A 355 14.15 6.54 19.10
C ARG A 355 13.97 5.50 20.19
N ASP A 356 12.78 4.95 20.31
CA ASP A 356 12.42 4.01 21.37
C ASP A 356 12.91 2.57 21.09
N LYS A 357 13.62 2.35 19.98
CA LYS A 357 14.06 1.02 19.51
C LYS A 357 12.94 -0.02 19.37
N ARG A 358 11.66 0.37 19.45
CA ARG A 358 10.51 -0.53 19.31
C ARG A 358 10.44 -1.16 17.92
N TYR A 359 11.06 -0.51 16.93
CA TYR A 359 11.29 -1.02 15.59
C TYR A 359 12.72 -1.52 15.35
N GLN A 360 13.50 -1.84 16.39
CA GLN A 360 14.71 -2.64 16.21
C GLN A 360 14.28 -4.10 16.11
N TYR A 361 14.07 -4.55 14.88
CA TYR A 361 13.76 -5.92 14.50
C TYR A 361 14.93 -6.84 14.84
N SER A 362 15.04 -7.22 16.12
CA SER A 362 15.61 -8.52 16.44
C SER A 362 14.45 -9.50 16.39
N GLU A 363 14.50 -10.48 15.48
CA GLU A 363 13.83 -11.75 15.73
C GLU A 363 14.25 -12.19 17.13
N ARG A 364 13.40 -11.97 18.13
CA ARG A 364 13.47 -12.79 19.33
C ARG A 364 13.02 -14.17 18.85
N ALA A 365 14.03 -14.99 18.57
CA ALA A 365 13.92 -16.41 18.30
C ALA A 365 13.06 -17.13 19.33
#